data_AF-G3MG87-F1
#
_entry.id   AF-G3MG87-F1
#
_cell.length_a   1.000
_cell.length_b   1.000
_cell.length_c   1.000
_cell.angle_alpha   90.00
_cell.angle_beta   90.00
_cell.angle_gamma   90.00
#
_symmetry.space_group_name_H-M   'P 1'
#
loop_
_entity.id
_entity.type
_entity.pdbx_description
1 polymer ?
#
loop_
_entity_poly.entity_id
_entity_poly.type
_entity_poly.pdbx_seq_one_letter_code
_entity_poly.pdbx_strand_id
1 'polypeptide(L)'
;MTGRQGQQELVAVIRGVHEKLRLDYQTNGDGDQVWRDHCEDMQARKRYAESMFQLATTVWPYKDRIEWCHKTMREYFFEGGLEHVLRRHHRKTGVHCPDSALNEARRNLAVADGRIHLLDVGSCYNPFSAYSDIHAVAIDLTPATEDVIECDFLKLEVVCGNGEDLAESEPRPLKSLPENSFHAVVFCLVLEYLPSCTQRWTFCKKAASLLRPNGLLFIITPDSRHQQRNATMIASWRKALEHIRLLRVR
;
A
#
# COMPACT_ATOMS: atom_id res chain seq x y z
N MET A 1 23.78 18.00 -15.02
CA MET A 1 24.73 16.89 -15.22
C MET A 1 23.96 15.73 -15.85
N THR A 2 24.33 15.41 -17.10
CA THR A 2 24.08 14.19 -17.89
C THR A 2 23.10 13.15 -17.31
N GLY A 3 21.93 13.02 -17.95
CA GLY A 3 20.77 12.23 -17.47
C GLY A 3 20.99 10.74 -17.15
N ARG A 4 22.14 10.15 -17.50
CA ARG A 4 22.48 8.75 -17.16
C ARG A 4 23.34 8.62 -15.90
N GLN A 5 24.24 9.57 -15.63
CA GLN A 5 25.07 9.58 -14.41
C GLN A 5 24.22 9.96 -13.19
N GLY A 6 23.40 11.01 -13.30
CA GLY A 6 22.48 11.40 -12.23
C GLY A 6 21.50 10.27 -11.88
N GLN A 7 20.96 9.56 -12.87
CA GLN A 7 20.11 8.39 -12.61
C GLN A 7 20.83 7.30 -11.81
N GLN A 8 22.09 6.99 -12.14
CA GLN A 8 22.86 5.96 -11.45
C GLN A 8 23.11 6.32 -9.98
N GLU A 9 23.36 7.60 -9.70
CA GLU A 9 23.55 8.10 -8.34
C GLU A 9 22.28 7.96 -7.50
N LEU A 10 21.12 8.37 -8.04
CA LEU A 10 19.84 8.22 -7.34
C LEU A 10 19.51 6.75 -7.04
N VAL A 11 19.75 5.87 -8.02
CA VAL A 11 19.57 4.42 -7.85
C VAL A 11 20.53 3.86 -6.79
N ALA A 12 21.78 4.34 -6.75
CA ALA A 12 22.76 3.92 -5.75
C ALA A 12 22.34 4.31 -4.33
N VAL A 13 21.79 5.51 -4.13
CA VAL A 13 21.25 5.95 -2.83
C VAL A 13 20.15 4.99 -2.35
N ILE A 14 19.15 4.73 -3.20
CA ILE A 14 18.02 3.85 -2.86
C ILE A 14 18.54 2.46 -2.53
N ARG A 15 19.33 1.87 -3.43
CA ARG A 15 19.90 0.53 -3.21
C ARG A 15 20.72 0.43 -1.94
N GLY A 16 21.55 1.43 -1.65
CA GLY A 16 22.37 1.46 -0.44
C GLY A 16 21.55 1.41 0.85
N VAL A 17 20.43 2.15 0.91
CA VAL A 17 19.51 2.10 2.06
C VAL A 17 18.90 0.70 2.23
N HIS A 18 18.41 0.11 1.13
CA HIS A 18 17.83 -1.24 1.15
C HIS A 18 18.87 -2.31 1.54
N GLU A 19 20.08 -2.22 1.01
CA GLU A 19 21.19 -3.14 1.31
C GLU A 19 21.61 -3.02 2.78
N LYS A 20 21.72 -1.80 3.32
CA LYS A 20 22.01 -1.56 4.74
C LYS A 20 20.94 -2.15 5.65
N LEU A 21 19.67 -1.84 5.42
CA LEU A 21 18.56 -2.35 6.23
C LEU A 21 18.53 -3.89 6.27
N ARG A 22 18.78 -4.54 5.14
CA ARG A 22 18.85 -6.01 5.07
C ARG A 22 20.05 -6.56 5.80
N LEU A 23 21.23 -5.94 5.63
CA LEU A 23 22.45 -6.37 6.29
C LEU A 23 22.31 -6.26 7.80
N ASP A 24 21.85 -5.11 8.30
CA ASP A 24 21.66 -4.86 9.72
C ASP A 24 20.71 -5.91 10.33
N TYR A 25 19.58 -6.16 9.68
CA TYR A 25 18.63 -7.18 10.12
C TYR A 25 19.18 -8.61 10.07
N GLN A 26 19.98 -8.95 9.05
CA GLN A 26 20.65 -10.26 8.97
C GLN A 26 21.70 -10.42 10.08
N THR A 27 22.34 -9.33 10.50
CA THR A 27 23.36 -9.34 11.55
C THR A 27 22.75 -9.44 12.95
N ASN A 28 21.72 -8.65 13.27
CA ASN A 28 21.18 -8.57 14.63
C ASN A 28 19.88 -9.34 14.85
N GLY A 29 19.14 -9.70 13.79
CA GLY A 29 17.85 -10.38 13.86
C GLY A 29 16.69 -9.56 14.46
N ASP A 30 16.94 -8.32 14.90
CA ASP A 30 15.98 -7.45 15.56
C ASP A 30 15.48 -6.39 14.58
N GLY A 31 14.35 -6.70 13.93
CA GLY A 31 13.74 -5.78 12.96
C GLY A 31 13.31 -4.46 13.58
N ASP A 32 12.90 -4.45 14.85
CA ASP A 32 12.42 -3.25 15.51
C ASP A 32 13.57 -2.30 15.86
N GLN A 33 14.71 -2.82 16.31
CA GLN A 33 15.92 -2.02 16.51
C GLN A 33 16.41 -1.42 15.18
N VAL A 34 16.53 -2.24 14.12
CA VAL A 34 16.96 -1.77 12.80
C VAL A 34 16.05 -0.66 12.28
N TRP A 35 14.73 -0.80 12.47
CA TRP A 35 13.79 0.23 12.05
C TRP A 35 13.88 1.50 12.89
N ARG A 36 14.08 1.39 14.21
CA ARG A 36 14.32 2.56 15.08
C ARG A 36 15.55 3.34 14.64
N ASP A 37 16.68 2.66 14.46
CA ASP A 37 17.94 3.28 14.03
C ASP A 37 17.76 4.00 12.68
N HIS A 38 17.05 3.36 11.74
CA HIS A 38 16.72 3.95 10.45
C HIS A 38 15.80 5.16 10.55
N CYS A 39 14.82 5.15 11.45
CA CYS A 39 13.95 6.29 11.71
C CYS A 39 14.74 7.48 12.29
N GLU A 40 15.77 7.23 13.10
CA GLU A 40 16.61 8.28 13.70
C GLU A 40 17.55 8.93 12.68
N ASP A 41 17.95 8.22 11.62
CA ASP A 41 18.78 8.78 10.53
C ASP A 41 17.95 9.63 9.55
N MET A 42 17.57 10.82 10.01
CA MET A 42 16.82 11.80 9.21
C MET A 42 17.52 12.18 7.90
N GLN A 43 18.86 12.24 7.89
CA GLN A 43 19.60 12.64 6.70
C GLN A 43 19.56 11.56 5.62
N ALA A 44 19.71 10.29 5.98
CA ALA A 44 19.58 9.19 5.03
C ALA A 44 18.13 9.09 4.51
N ARG A 45 17.13 9.24 5.39
CA ARG A 45 15.72 9.20 4.99
C ARG A 45 15.34 10.30 4.02
N LYS A 46 15.73 11.55 4.27
CA LYS A 46 15.48 12.67 3.35
C LYS A 46 16.12 12.46 1.99
N ARG A 47 17.40 12.06 1.97
CA ARG A 47 18.11 11.73 0.71
C ARG A 47 17.44 10.60 -0.06
N TYR A 48 16.94 9.58 0.64
CA TYR A 48 16.18 8.49 0.04
C TYR A 48 14.87 8.99 -0.59
N ALA A 49 14.08 9.78 0.15
CA ALA A 49 12.80 10.32 -0.32
C ALA A 49 12.97 11.24 -1.54
N GLU A 50 13.94 12.15 -1.49
CA GLU A 50 14.30 13.03 -2.61
C GLU A 50 14.73 12.23 -3.84
N SER A 51 15.56 11.18 -3.65
CA SER A 51 16.02 10.32 -4.74
C SER A 51 14.88 9.52 -5.37
N MET A 52 13.98 8.97 -4.54
CA MET A 52 12.78 8.28 -4.99
C MET A 52 11.87 9.21 -5.78
N PHE A 53 11.62 10.42 -5.29
CA PHE A 53 10.79 11.41 -5.97
C PHE A 53 11.36 11.82 -7.33
N GLN A 54 12.66 12.10 -7.40
CA GLN A 54 13.31 12.46 -8.66
C GLN A 54 13.24 11.32 -9.67
N LEU A 55 13.58 10.08 -9.28
CA LEU A 55 13.46 8.93 -10.18
C LEU A 55 12.02 8.73 -10.64
N ALA A 56 11.05 8.95 -9.75
CA ALA A 56 9.64 8.73 -10.04
C ALA A 56 8.99 9.74 -10.97
N THR A 57 9.49 10.96 -10.97
CA THR A 57 8.93 12.02 -11.80
C THR A 57 9.70 12.20 -13.12
N THR A 58 10.95 11.73 -13.19
CA THR A 58 11.83 12.03 -14.35
C THR A 58 12.30 10.80 -15.14
N VAL A 59 12.47 9.63 -14.50
CA VAL A 59 13.10 8.46 -15.13
C VAL A 59 12.14 7.30 -15.31
N TRP A 60 11.37 6.99 -14.27
CA TRP A 60 10.36 5.95 -14.29
C TRP A 60 9.03 6.66 -14.46
N PRO A 61 8.40 6.67 -15.65
CA PRO A 61 7.01 7.11 -15.71
C PRO A 61 6.19 6.08 -14.90
N TYR A 62 5.94 6.38 -13.62
CA TYR A 62 5.20 5.52 -12.67
C TYR A 62 3.73 5.28 -13.10
N LYS A 63 3.32 5.84 -14.23
CA LYS A 63 1.98 5.79 -14.78
C LYS A 63 1.46 4.36 -14.80
N ASP A 64 2.22 3.39 -15.31
CA ASP A 64 1.70 2.03 -15.50
C ASP A 64 1.16 1.36 -14.21
N ARG A 65 1.84 1.52 -13.06
CA ARG A 65 1.41 0.88 -11.81
C ARG A 65 0.25 1.61 -11.14
N ILE A 66 0.34 2.94 -11.08
CA ILE A 66 -0.68 3.78 -10.45
C ILE A 66 -1.96 3.78 -11.30
N GLU A 67 -1.82 3.88 -12.63
CA GLU A 67 -2.91 3.71 -13.60
C GLU A 67 -3.51 2.32 -13.52
N TRP A 68 -2.70 1.26 -13.39
CA TRP A 68 -3.23 -0.08 -13.20
C TRP A 68 -4.04 -0.21 -11.91
N CYS A 69 -3.56 0.37 -10.80
CA CYS A 69 -4.33 0.44 -9.55
C CYS A 69 -5.66 1.18 -9.76
N HIS A 70 -5.62 2.38 -10.35
CA HIS A 70 -6.81 3.19 -10.65
C HIS A 70 -7.82 2.42 -11.50
N LYS A 71 -7.40 1.89 -12.65
CA LYS A 71 -8.24 1.10 -13.55
C LYS A 71 -8.83 -0.12 -12.84
N THR A 72 -8.02 -0.83 -12.04
CA THR A 72 -8.51 -2.00 -11.29
C THR A 72 -9.55 -1.62 -10.25
N MET A 73 -9.38 -0.48 -9.56
CA MET A 73 -10.38 0.03 -8.62
C MET A 73 -11.68 0.40 -9.35
N ARG A 74 -11.59 1.10 -10.49
CA ARG A 74 -12.74 1.44 -11.35
C ARG A 74 -13.54 0.20 -11.73
N GLU A 75 -12.85 -0.78 -12.31
CA GLU A 75 -13.45 -2.03 -12.78
C GLU A 75 -14.11 -2.80 -11.63
N TYR A 76 -13.48 -2.79 -10.44
CA TYR A 76 -13.99 -3.49 -9.27
C TYR A 76 -15.21 -2.81 -8.63
N PHE A 77 -15.13 -1.50 -8.36
CA PHE A 77 -16.14 -0.77 -7.61
C PHE A 77 -17.32 -0.28 -8.47
N PHE A 78 -17.10 -0.01 -9.76
CA PHE A 78 -18.12 0.63 -10.62
C PHE A 78 -18.57 -0.22 -11.82
N GLU A 79 -17.78 -1.21 -12.25
CA GLU A 79 -18.02 -1.95 -13.50
C GLU A 79 -18.35 -3.43 -13.27
N GLY A 80 -18.90 -3.76 -12.09
CA GLY A 80 -19.41 -5.11 -11.79
C GLY A 80 -18.36 -6.11 -11.30
N GLY A 81 -17.12 -5.66 -11.04
CA GLY A 81 -16.04 -6.54 -10.61
C GLY A 81 -16.25 -7.15 -9.22
N LEU A 82 -16.82 -6.41 -8.27
CA LEU A 82 -17.23 -6.93 -6.97
C LEU A 82 -18.18 -8.13 -7.10
N GLU A 83 -19.25 -7.98 -7.88
CA GLU A 83 -20.26 -9.01 -8.09
C GLU A 83 -19.65 -10.23 -8.77
N HIS A 84 -18.77 -10.02 -9.75
CA HIS A 84 -18.05 -11.10 -10.41
C HIS A 84 -17.26 -11.93 -9.39
N VAL A 85 -16.54 -11.26 -8.48
CA VAL A 85 -15.68 -11.90 -7.48
C VAL A 85 -16.50 -12.65 -6.44
N LEU A 86 -17.59 -12.06 -5.94
CA LEU A 86 -18.49 -12.71 -4.99
C LEU A 86 -19.14 -13.96 -5.62
N ARG A 87 -19.67 -13.84 -6.85
CA ARG A 87 -20.24 -14.98 -7.58
C ARG A 87 -19.19 -16.08 -7.83
N ARG A 88 -17.95 -15.71 -8.17
CA ARG A 88 -16.84 -16.65 -8.34
C ARG A 88 -16.51 -17.36 -7.03
N HIS A 89 -16.49 -16.65 -5.90
CA HIS A 89 -16.20 -17.22 -4.58
C HIS A 89 -17.26 -18.24 -4.16
N HIS A 90 -18.54 -17.87 -4.24
CA HIS A 90 -19.66 -18.78 -3.96
C HIS A 90 -19.65 -20.03 -4.86
N ARG A 91 -19.36 -19.87 -6.16
CA ARG A 91 -19.24 -21.01 -7.08
C ARG A 91 -18.16 -21.99 -6.64
N LYS A 92 -17.01 -21.52 -6.12
CA LYS A 92 -15.93 -22.38 -5.62
C LYS A 92 -16.35 -23.18 -4.39
N THR A 93 -17.29 -22.68 -3.59
CA THR A 93 -17.83 -23.39 -2.43
C THR A 93 -19.03 -24.28 -2.79
N GLY A 94 -19.42 -24.35 -4.08
CA GLY A 94 -20.55 -25.14 -4.55
C GLY A 94 -21.92 -24.52 -4.25
N VAL A 95 -21.96 -23.25 -3.83
CA VAL A 95 -23.18 -22.56 -3.41
C VAL A 95 -23.53 -21.44 -4.39
N HIS A 96 -24.82 -21.20 -4.63
CA HIS A 96 -25.25 -20.03 -5.40
C HIS A 96 -25.06 -18.74 -4.58
N CYS A 97 -24.60 -17.64 -5.21
CA CYS A 97 -24.48 -16.36 -4.53
C CYS A 97 -25.87 -15.70 -4.41
N PRO A 98 -26.44 -15.55 -3.21
CA PRO A 98 -27.76 -14.96 -3.06
C PRO A 98 -27.70 -13.46 -3.34
N ASP A 99 -28.78 -12.90 -3.92
CA ASP A 99 -28.84 -11.46 -4.21
C ASP A 99 -28.75 -10.61 -2.94
N SER A 100 -29.15 -11.14 -1.78
CA SER A 100 -28.98 -10.48 -0.49
C SER A 100 -27.51 -10.21 -0.16
N ALA A 101 -26.60 -11.15 -0.45
CA ALA A 101 -25.16 -10.98 -0.21
C ALA A 101 -24.56 -9.91 -1.12
N LEU A 102 -25.01 -9.84 -2.39
CA LEU A 102 -24.58 -8.79 -3.31
C LEU A 102 -25.08 -7.42 -2.87
N ASN A 103 -26.35 -7.34 -2.46
CA ASN A 103 -26.94 -6.09 -1.97
C ASN A 103 -26.28 -5.61 -0.67
N GLU A 104 -25.93 -6.53 0.23
CA GLU A 104 -25.19 -6.21 1.45
C GLU A 104 -23.77 -5.72 1.14
N ALA A 105 -23.05 -6.40 0.25
CA ALA A 105 -21.70 -6.00 -0.15
C ALA A 105 -21.71 -4.59 -0.76
N ARG A 106 -22.68 -4.28 -1.62
CA ARG A 106 -22.87 -2.94 -2.19
C ARG A 106 -23.16 -1.87 -1.14
N ARG A 107 -23.99 -2.17 -0.13
CA ARG A 107 -24.29 -1.23 0.96
C ARG A 107 -23.06 -0.96 1.82
N ASN A 108 -22.33 -2.01 2.20
CA ASN A 108 -21.16 -1.88 3.07
C ASN A 108 -20.00 -1.13 2.38
N LEU A 109 -19.90 -1.27 1.06
CA LEU A 109 -18.87 -0.65 0.24
C LEU A 109 -19.32 0.69 -0.37
N ALA A 110 -20.55 1.14 -0.08
CA ALA A 110 -21.19 2.25 -0.79
C ALA A 110 -20.25 3.46 -0.90
N VAL A 111 -19.86 3.75 -2.15
CA VAL A 111 -19.04 4.90 -2.51
C VAL A 111 -19.97 6.10 -2.60
N ALA A 112 -20.25 6.72 -1.45
CA ALA A 112 -21.37 7.65 -1.25
C ALA A 112 -21.38 8.87 -2.20
N ASP A 113 -20.23 9.25 -2.75
CA ASP A 113 -20.01 10.40 -3.63
C ASP A 113 -19.41 10.03 -5.00
N GLY A 114 -19.28 8.73 -5.29
CA GLY A 114 -18.59 8.24 -6.49
C GLY A 114 -17.06 8.36 -6.43
N ARG A 115 -16.47 8.74 -5.29
CA ARG A 115 -15.01 8.77 -5.09
C ARG A 115 -14.53 7.63 -4.22
N ILE A 116 -13.49 6.96 -4.69
CA ILE A 116 -12.85 5.88 -3.93
C ILE A 116 -11.95 6.51 -2.87
N HIS A 117 -12.35 6.41 -1.60
CA HIS A 117 -11.46 6.69 -0.47
C HIS A 117 -10.32 5.67 -0.41
N LEU A 118 -9.09 6.14 -0.65
CA LEU A 118 -7.88 5.34 -0.82
C LEU A 118 -6.85 5.75 0.25
N LEU A 119 -6.22 4.76 0.88
CA LEU A 119 -4.99 4.98 1.66
C LEU A 119 -3.77 4.56 0.82
N ASP A 120 -2.89 5.50 0.49
CA ASP A 120 -1.63 5.24 -0.21
C ASP A 120 -0.47 5.25 0.79
N VAL A 121 0.06 4.06 1.11
CA VAL A 121 1.07 3.88 2.16
C VAL A 121 2.47 3.80 1.56
N GLY A 122 3.37 4.66 2.04
CA GLY A 122 4.68 4.85 1.42
C GLY A 122 4.56 5.63 0.11
N SER A 123 3.67 6.62 0.10
CA SER A 123 3.25 7.34 -1.09
C SER A 123 4.38 8.15 -1.74
N CYS A 124 5.34 8.62 -0.91
CA CYS A 124 6.39 9.57 -1.25
C CYS A 124 5.88 10.95 -1.73
N TYR A 125 5.02 11.00 -2.76
CA TYR A 125 4.60 12.24 -3.44
C TYR A 125 3.13 12.26 -3.93
N ASN A 126 2.26 11.39 -3.41
CA ASN A 126 0.82 11.37 -3.73
C ASN A 126 0.47 11.28 -5.23
N PRO A 127 0.90 10.22 -5.95
CA PRO A 127 0.61 10.09 -7.38
C PRO A 127 -0.88 9.92 -7.70
N PHE A 128 -1.71 9.54 -6.72
CA PHE A 128 -3.15 9.36 -6.92
C PHE A 128 -3.94 10.68 -6.95
N SER A 129 -3.33 11.81 -6.55
CA SER A 129 -3.90 13.15 -6.70
C SER A 129 -4.27 13.52 -8.15
N ALA A 130 -3.69 12.81 -9.13
CA ALA A 130 -4.00 12.97 -10.55
C ALA A 130 -5.41 12.51 -10.95
N TYR A 131 -6.15 11.80 -10.10
CA TYR A 131 -7.46 11.22 -10.41
C TYR A 131 -8.56 11.86 -9.57
N SER A 132 -9.49 12.55 -10.23
CA SER A 132 -10.58 13.29 -9.56
C SER A 132 -11.62 12.40 -8.86
N ASP A 133 -11.65 11.12 -9.20
CA ASP A 133 -12.53 10.10 -8.60
C ASP A 133 -11.84 9.27 -7.51
N ILE A 134 -10.65 9.68 -7.08
CA ILE A 134 -9.95 9.13 -5.93
C ILE A 134 -9.85 10.22 -4.85
N HIS A 135 -10.30 9.90 -3.64
CA HIS A 135 -9.97 10.67 -2.45
C HIS A 135 -8.79 9.97 -1.76
N ALA A 136 -7.57 10.43 -2.02
CA ALA A 136 -6.35 9.80 -1.52
C ALA A 136 -5.91 10.42 -0.19
N VAL A 137 -5.74 9.57 0.81
CA VAL A 137 -4.94 9.84 2.01
C VAL A 137 -3.56 9.27 1.75
N ALA A 138 -2.62 10.15 1.41
CA ALA A 138 -1.24 9.77 1.15
C ALA A 138 -0.40 9.88 2.42
N ILE A 139 0.26 8.79 2.81
CA ILE A 139 1.13 8.76 3.99
C ILE A 139 2.52 8.23 3.65
N ASP A 140 3.55 8.77 4.30
CA ASP A 140 4.93 8.30 4.16
C ASP A 140 5.74 8.54 5.44
N LEU A 141 6.75 7.71 5.71
CA LEU A 141 7.69 7.95 6.81
C LEU A 141 8.46 9.27 6.62
N THR A 142 8.73 9.65 5.37
CA THR A 142 9.43 10.88 4.99
C THR A 142 8.83 11.44 3.71
N PRO A 143 7.78 12.27 3.82
CA PRO A 143 7.15 12.94 2.69
C PRO A 143 8.15 13.69 1.81
N ALA A 144 8.03 13.55 0.49
CA ALA A 144 8.77 14.37 -0.47
C ALA A 144 7.98 15.61 -0.91
N THR A 145 6.67 15.62 -0.69
CA THR A 145 5.75 16.74 -0.97
C THR A 145 4.86 17.05 0.23
N GLU A 146 4.34 18.27 0.29
CA GLU A 146 3.57 18.77 1.45
C GLU A 146 2.18 18.13 1.60
N ASP A 147 1.63 17.60 0.51
CA ASP A 147 0.33 16.91 0.46
C ASP A 147 0.40 15.44 0.89
N VAL A 148 1.58 14.96 1.30
CA VAL A 148 1.77 13.64 1.90
C VAL A 148 1.99 13.79 3.40
N ILE A 149 1.21 13.06 4.20
CA ILE A 149 1.24 13.16 5.66
C ILE A 149 2.38 12.29 6.21
N GLU A 150 3.21 12.85 7.08
CA GLU A 150 4.26 12.09 7.77
C GLU A 150 3.62 11.03 8.68
N CYS A 151 4.00 9.76 8.52
CA CYS A 151 3.48 8.65 9.31
C CYS A 151 4.45 7.46 9.31
N ASP A 152 4.82 6.98 10.49
CA ASP A 152 5.41 5.65 10.65
C ASP A 152 4.28 4.60 10.71
N PHE A 153 3.99 3.96 9.57
CA PHE A 153 2.91 2.97 9.49
C PHE A 153 3.15 1.73 10.37
N LEU A 154 4.37 1.44 10.84
CA LEU A 154 4.59 0.41 11.86
C LEU A 154 4.09 0.85 13.24
N LYS A 155 4.11 2.15 13.54
CA LYS A 155 3.65 2.72 14.81
C LYS A 155 2.23 3.26 14.77
N LEU A 156 1.65 3.44 13.59
CA LEU A 156 0.26 3.88 13.42
C LEU A 156 -0.71 2.96 14.18
N GLU A 157 -1.54 3.51 15.06
CA GLU A 157 -2.58 2.76 15.76
C GLU A 157 -3.85 2.66 14.91
N VAL A 158 -4.44 1.47 14.84
CA VAL A 158 -5.78 1.30 14.25
C VAL A 158 -6.78 1.31 15.40
N VAL A 159 -7.63 2.33 15.42
CA VAL A 159 -8.57 2.56 16.52
C VAL A 159 -9.99 2.18 16.13
N CYS A 160 -10.81 1.79 17.11
CA CYS A 160 -12.23 1.54 16.87
C CYS A 160 -12.91 2.85 16.45
N GLY A 161 -13.60 2.84 15.32
CA GLY A 161 -14.30 4.00 14.80
C GLY A 161 -15.00 3.69 13.49
N ASN A 162 -15.94 4.56 13.10
CA ASN A 162 -16.74 4.39 11.90
C ASN A 162 -16.24 5.34 10.80
N GLY A 163 -15.09 5.03 10.19
CA GLY A 163 -14.64 5.57 8.89
C GLY A 163 -15.00 7.00 8.52
N GLU A 164 -14.83 7.94 9.46
CA GLU A 164 -14.97 9.38 9.19
C GLU A 164 -13.71 9.89 8.47
N ASP A 165 -13.84 10.97 7.70
CA ASP A 165 -12.71 11.60 7.04
C ASP A 165 -11.65 12.05 8.07
N LEU A 166 -10.37 12.01 7.68
CA LEU A 166 -9.31 12.56 8.52
C LEU A 166 -9.58 14.05 8.75
N ALA A 167 -9.76 14.42 10.01
CA ALA A 167 -9.93 15.81 10.38
C ALA A 167 -8.63 16.59 10.11
N GLU A 168 -8.74 17.86 9.71
CA GLU A 168 -7.58 18.76 9.54
C GLU A 168 -6.77 18.93 10.84
N SER A 169 -7.39 18.68 12.00
CA SER A 169 -6.79 18.76 13.32
C SER A 169 -5.92 17.56 13.72
N GLU A 170 -5.84 16.53 12.88
CA GLU A 170 -5.04 15.34 13.18
C GLU A 170 -3.56 15.69 13.37
N PRO A 171 -2.86 15.04 14.32
CA PRO A 171 -1.48 15.35 14.61
C PRO A 171 -0.59 15.04 13.41
N ARG A 172 0.48 15.83 13.24
CA ARG A 172 1.58 15.55 12.32
C ARG A 172 2.84 15.28 13.15
N PRO A 173 3.43 14.08 13.11
CA PRO A 173 3.08 12.93 12.27
C PRO A 173 1.76 12.24 12.70
N LEU A 174 1.07 11.65 11.72
CA LEU A 174 -0.19 10.93 11.90
C LEU A 174 0.04 9.69 12.76
N LYS A 175 -0.77 9.55 13.82
CA LYS A 175 -0.59 8.51 14.85
C LYS A 175 -1.66 7.45 14.85
N SER A 176 -2.84 7.73 14.34
CA SER A 176 -3.96 6.80 14.36
C SER A 176 -4.85 6.93 13.14
N LEU A 177 -5.52 5.84 12.76
CA LEU A 177 -6.59 5.82 11.78
C LEU A 177 -7.72 4.91 12.27
N PRO A 178 -8.99 5.24 11.98
CA PRO A 178 -10.10 4.36 12.33
C PRO A 178 -10.10 3.09 11.47
N GLU A 179 -10.51 1.97 12.04
CA GLU A 179 -10.82 0.77 11.27
C GLU A 179 -11.96 1.01 10.26
N ASN A 180 -12.05 0.16 9.23
CA ASN A 180 -13.12 0.23 8.21
C ASN A 180 -13.28 1.60 7.53
N SER A 181 -12.17 2.33 7.33
CA SER A 181 -12.20 3.70 6.78
C SER A 181 -12.11 3.74 5.26
N PHE A 182 -11.32 2.84 4.67
CA PHE A 182 -10.92 2.95 3.27
C PHE A 182 -11.56 1.90 2.37
N HIS A 183 -11.88 2.28 1.14
CA HIS A 183 -12.30 1.34 0.10
C HIS A 183 -11.09 0.58 -0.46
N ALA A 184 -9.94 1.23 -0.52
CA ALA A 184 -8.71 0.63 -1.00
C ALA A 184 -7.49 1.05 -0.14
N VAL A 185 -6.52 0.15 -0.05
CA VAL A 185 -5.19 0.42 0.52
C VAL A 185 -4.15 0.00 -0.52
N VAL A 186 -3.16 0.84 -0.79
CA VAL A 186 -2.10 0.58 -1.77
C VAL A 186 -0.74 0.49 -1.08
N PHE A 187 -0.06 -0.61 -1.34
CA PHE A 187 1.35 -0.85 -1.04
C PHE A 187 2.13 -0.88 -2.35
N CYS A 188 2.53 0.28 -2.87
CA CYS A 188 3.35 0.35 -4.08
C CYS A 188 4.84 0.27 -3.73
N LEU A 189 5.41 -0.94 -3.80
CA LEU A 189 6.83 -1.25 -3.50
C LEU A 189 7.27 -1.00 -2.04
N VAL A 190 6.38 -0.48 -1.17
CA VAL A 190 6.72 -0.16 0.23
C VAL A 190 7.10 -1.39 1.07
N LEU A 191 6.56 -2.58 0.78
CA LEU A 191 6.93 -3.79 1.53
C LEU A 191 8.39 -4.21 1.30
N GLU A 192 9.00 -3.82 0.19
CA GLU A 192 10.41 -4.08 -0.09
C GLU A 192 11.35 -3.23 0.77
N TYR A 193 10.85 -2.10 1.29
CA TYR A 193 11.58 -1.20 2.17
C TYR A 193 11.75 -1.75 3.58
N LEU A 194 10.80 -2.58 4.01
CA LEU A 194 10.82 -3.17 5.35
C LEU A 194 11.83 -4.33 5.39
N PRO A 195 12.76 -4.36 6.37
CA PRO A 195 13.78 -5.41 6.44
C PRO A 195 13.22 -6.78 6.86
N SER A 196 12.27 -6.82 7.80
CA SER A 196 11.79 -8.08 8.40
C SER A 196 10.44 -8.55 7.86
N CYS A 197 10.21 -9.86 7.89
CA CYS A 197 8.91 -10.45 7.52
C CYS A 197 7.79 -10.06 8.51
N THR A 198 8.11 -9.94 9.81
CA THR A 198 7.16 -9.53 10.85
C THR A 198 6.62 -8.13 10.60
N GLN A 199 7.47 -7.18 10.18
CA GLN A 199 7.05 -5.82 9.84
C GLN A 199 6.13 -5.79 8.62
N ARG A 200 6.50 -6.51 7.55
CA ARG A 200 5.64 -6.64 6.35
C ARG A 200 4.29 -7.27 6.69
N TRP A 201 4.28 -8.23 7.62
CA TRP A 201 3.03 -8.83 8.12
C TRP A 201 2.19 -7.84 8.92
N THR A 202 2.81 -7.02 9.77
CA THR A 202 2.13 -5.94 10.49
C THR A 202 1.47 -4.95 9.54
N PHE A 203 2.13 -4.57 8.44
CA PHE A 203 1.52 -3.74 7.38
C PHE A 203 0.23 -4.38 6.86
N CYS A 204 0.27 -5.66 6.50
CA CYS A 204 -0.88 -6.37 5.94
C CYS A 204 -2.04 -6.48 6.95
N LYS A 205 -1.75 -6.75 8.23
CA LYS A 205 -2.78 -6.77 9.28
C LYS A 205 -3.45 -5.41 9.45
N LYS A 206 -2.68 -4.33 9.49
CA LYS A 206 -3.24 -2.97 9.60
C LYS A 206 -4.07 -2.61 8.38
N ALA A 207 -3.59 -2.89 7.18
CA ALA A 207 -4.37 -2.67 5.97
C ALA A 207 -5.69 -3.45 5.99
N ALA A 208 -5.70 -4.71 6.43
CA ALA A 208 -6.93 -5.49 6.55
C ALA A 208 -7.93 -4.86 7.53
N SER A 209 -7.47 -4.31 8.66
CA SER A 209 -8.32 -3.60 9.63
C SER A 209 -8.82 -2.24 9.12
N LEU A 210 -8.00 -1.53 8.34
CA LEU A 210 -8.33 -0.22 7.79
C LEU A 210 -9.29 -0.30 6.60
N LEU A 211 -9.37 -1.45 5.93
CA LEU A 211 -10.27 -1.68 4.82
C LEU A 211 -11.71 -1.88 5.28
N ARG A 212 -12.64 -1.22 4.57
CA ARG A 212 -14.06 -1.54 4.63
C ARG A 212 -14.31 -2.98 4.17
N PRO A 213 -15.40 -3.64 4.61
CA PRO A 213 -15.79 -4.94 4.08
C PRO A 213 -15.88 -4.91 2.55
N ASN A 214 -15.24 -5.88 1.88
CA ASN A 214 -15.08 -5.96 0.43
C ASN A 214 -14.19 -4.88 -0.21
N GLY A 215 -13.37 -4.18 0.57
CA GLY A 215 -12.34 -3.29 0.06
C GLY A 215 -11.17 -4.04 -0.61
N LEU A 216 -10.29 -3.28 -1.28
CA LEU A 216 -9.14 -3.81 -2.01
C LEU A 216 -7.80 -3.49 -1.35
N LEU A 217 -6.98 -4.51 -1.10
CA LEU A 217 -5.56 -4.33 -0.85
C LEU A 217 -4.77 -4.54 -2.15
N PHE A 218 -4.01 -3.52 -2.57
CA PHE A 218 -3.05 -3.62 -3.64
C PHE A 218 -1.64 -3.82 -3.08
N ILE A 219 -0.97 -4.89 -3.50
CA ILE A 219 0.45 -5.11 -3.20
C ILE A 219 1.19 -5.15 -4.52
N ILE A 220 2.03 -4.14 -4.76
CA ILE A 220 2.89 -4.07 -5.92
C ILE A 220 4.33 -4.32 -5.46
N THR A 221 4.97 -5.32 -6.04
CA THR A 221 6.34 -5.76 -5.74
C THR A 221 7.12 -5.85 -7.06
N PRO A 222 8.45 -5.66 -7.06
CA PRO A 222 9.26 -5.87 -8.26
C PRO A 222 9.12 -7.30 -8.78
N ASP A 223 8.90 -7.46 -10.09
CA ASP A 223 9.02 -8.78 -10.71
C ASP A 223 10.49 -9.11 -10.99
N SER A 224 10.81 -10.39 -10.90
CA SER A 224 12.10 -10.87 -11.36
C SER A 224 12.07 -11.02 -12.89
N ARG A 225 13.22 -10.89 -13.56
CA ARG A 225 13.32 -11.13 -15.01
C ARG A 225 13.04 -12.59 -15.43
N HIS A 226 12.83 -13.50 -14.49
CA HIS A 226 12.58 -14.91 -14.75
C HIS A 226 11.17 -15.29 -14.31
N GLN A 227 10.38 -15.79 -15.26
CA GLN A 227 9.06 -16.32 -14.98
C GLN A 227 9.14 -17.36 -13.85
N GLN A 228 8.22 -17.29 -12.89
CA GLN A 228 8.10 -18.20 -11.74
C GLN A 228 9.16 -18.12 -10.63
N ARG A 229 10.23 -17.31 -10.73
CA ARG A 229 11.24 -17.21 -9.64
C ARG A 229 10.63 -16.86 -8.29
N ASN A 230 9.58 -16.02 -8.31
CA ASN A 230 8.88 -15.57 -7.11
C ASN A 230 7.66 -16.46 -6.76
N ALA A 231 7.41 -17.56 -7.46
CA ALA A 231 6.18 -18.35 -7.31
C ALA A 231 5.95 -18.87 -5.89
N THR A 232 6.99 -19.41 -5.24
CA THR A 232 6.92 -19.89 -3.84
C THR A 232 6.61 -18.76 -2.87
N MET A 233 7.25 -17.60 -3.08
CA MET A 233 6.99 -16.40 -2.29
C MET A 233 5.54 -15.94 -2.45
N ILE A 234 5.03 -15.86 -3.69
CA ILE A 234 3.64 -15.49 -3.98
C ILE A 234 2.65 -16.51 -3.39
N ALA A 235 2.95 -17.81 -3.43
CA ALA A 235 2.12 -18.83 -2.79
C ALA A 235 2.06 -18.65 -1.26
N SER A 236 3.21 -18.37 -0.63
CA SER A 236 3.30 -18.07 0.80
C SER A 236 2.50 -16.81 1.17
N TRP A 237 2.66 -15.73 0.41
CA TRP A 237 1.88 -14.49 0.57
C TRP A 237 0.39 -14.73 0.49
N ARG A 238 -0.06 -15.46 -0.53
CA ARG A 238 -1.48 -15.80 -0.70
C ARG A 238 -2.03 -16.51 0.53
N LYS A 239 -1.32 -17.54 1.00
CA LYS A 239 -1.72 -18.27 2.20
C LYS A 239 -1.80 -17.34 3.40
N ALA A 240 -0.79 -16.50 3.63
CA ALA A 240 -0.79 -15.56 4.76
C ALA A 240 -1.96 -14.56 4.70
N LEU A 241 -2.19 -13.95 3.53
CA LEU A 241 -3.27 -12.97 3.33
C LEU A 241 -4.66 -13.61 3.51
N GLU A 242 -4.84 -14.86 3.07
CA GLU A 242 -6.09 -15.61 3.29
C GLU A 242 -6.39 -15.80 4.79
N HIS A 243 -5.37 -15.92 5.66
CA HIS A 243 -5.57 -16.05 7.12
C HIS A 243 -6.15 -14.77 7.75
N ILE A 244 -5.93 -13.60 7.14
CA ILE A 244 -6.53 -12.33 7.53
C ILE A 244 -7.70 -11.93 6.61
N ARG A 245 -8.32 -12.93 5.95
CA ARG A 245 -9.52 -12.80 5.12
C ARG A 245 -9.35 -11.94 3.87
N LEU A 246 -8.11 -11.69 3.45
CA LEU A 246 -7.83 -11.02 2.18
C LEU A 246 -7.73 -12.07 1.07
N LEU A 247 -8.77 -12.15 0.25
CA LEU A 247 -8.87 -13.10 -0.85
C LEU A 247 -8.40 -12.49 -2.16
N ARG A 248 -7.72 -13.29 -2.98
CA ARG A 248 -7.26 -12.86 -4.29
C ARG A 248 -8.44 -12.63 -5.25
N VAL A 249 -8.56 -11.40 -5.74
CA VAL A 249 -9.63 -10.94 -6.65
C VAL A 249 -9.40 -11.37 -8.11
N ARG A 250 -8.14 -11.35 -8.57
CA ARG A 250 -7.75 -11.75 -9.94
C ARG A 250 -6.93 -13.02 -9.97
#